data_AF-A0ABD3HJ83-F1
#
_entry.id   AF-A0ABD3HJ83-F1
#
_cell.length_a   1.000
_cell.length_b   1.000
_cell.length_c   1.000
_cell.angle_alpha   90.00
_cell.angle_beta   90.00
_cell.angle_gamma   90.00
#
_symmetry.space_group_name_H-M   'P 1'
#
loop_
_entity.id
_entity.type
_entity.pdbx_description
1 polymer ?
#
loop_
_entity_poly.entity_id
_entity_poly.type
_entity_poly.pdbx_seq_one_letter_code
_entity_poly.pdbx_strand_id
1 'polypeptide(L)'
;MNSFSPFASFELKSLDVTINTGALGVASSSSSGRILGVTVESIGEKVLFAQVVTGFKFSSMDPKLPALDPVVIPSISHRPFRCEGKGLTYKNHSRESIDNLKTWLQPNKRLKTVFKRAKDWWRAQLLLYGLDAGKSTAKVEELTTMLTTAVKEGLQGPSQKIIDLENELNTKFRVQNAEARDEKYLTLETEESRVEFYPLRFWRERFPSKGRRKKNEIVTLTVRFQSVHRVKTAAESLGLSAFDTSDIQCYSLDIGIDMLSKLVVGIDRGAVLQLKAQMEEKREKQLDEAARLERQEKEEAARLERQAREAKAQKLAAQFGPGEGTLKDVVGEWHVQSHAISDQWPQFGTDFEMCIYFHNMENDCDHSDEERSYYSGSDANGSAEFDGTELIWANFEMGILSGVLHANKHLLPIASFPCGPIPFAWRGRESGEGQIEVDTDGTNNIGTVTFLGPTQLNGELKSTFGDFKFEGYKASSAPRNKAPEEWHGLDYRRWNKERVSRWH
;
A
#
# COMPACT_ATOMS: atom_id res chain seq x y z
N MET A 1 -0.19 42.96 -11.83
CA MET A 1 -0.58 43.43 -10.48
C MET A 1 -0.88 42.17 -9.67
N ASN A 2 0.14 41.64 -8.99
CA ASN A 2 0.33 41.68 -7.53
C ASN A 2 -0.62 40.68 -6.83
N SER A 3 -0.17 39.76 -5.97
CA SER A 3 1.04 39.74 -5.15
C SER A 3 1.36 38.33 -4.66
N PHE A 4 2.60 37.91 -4.84
CA PHE A 4 3.27 36.86 -4.07
C PHE A 4 3.44 37.31 -2.61
N SER A 5 3.28 36.38 -1.66
CA SER A 5 3.62 36.56 -0.24
C SER A 5 4.97 35.87 0.07
N PRO A 6 5.82 36.42 0.95
CA PRO A 6 7.25 36.14 0.97
C PRO A 6 7.66 35.01 1.92
N PHE A 7 8.77 34.36 1.53
CA PHE A 7 9.56 33.45 2.35
C PHE A 7 10.12 34.16 3.59
N ALA A 8 9.98 33.52 4.74
CA ALA A 8 10.62 33.92 5.99
C ALA A 8 12.15 33.76 5.87
N SER A 9 12.87 34.85 6.14
CA SER A 9 14.33 34.88 6.27
C SER A 9 14.74 34.36 7.65
N PHE A 10 15.64 33.37 7.68
CA PHE A 10 16.31 32.96 8.91
C PHE A 10 17.65 33.70 9.02
N GLU A 11 17.80 34.52 10.06
CA GLU A 11 19.06 35.13 10.47
C GLU A 11 20.00 34.06 11.06
N LEU A 12 21.18 33.90 10.47
CA LEU A 12 22.31 33.18 11.07
C LEU A 12 22.98 34.10 12.09
N LYS A 13 22.78 33.84 13.38
CA LYS A 13 23.60 34.43 14.45
C LYS A 13 25.00 33.80 14.40
N SER A 14 26.01 34.64 14.20
CA SER A 14 27.42 34.30 14.32
C SER A 14 27.73 33.84 15.75
N LEU A 15 28.27 32.63 15.89
CA LEU A 15 28.88 32.18 17.14
C LEU A 15 30.36 32.55 17.10
N ASP A 16 30.75 33.51 17.93
CA ASP A 16 32.14 33.79 18.27
C ASP A 16 32.71 32.63 19.11
N VAL A 17 33.68 31.91 18.55
CA VAL A 17 34.44 30.90 19.27
C VAL A 17 35.65 31.58 19.90
N THR A 18 35.56 31.85 21.20
CA THR A 18 36.70 32.25 22.03
C THR A 18 37.57 31.01 22.32
N ILE A 19 38.76 30.95 21.75
CA ILE A 19 39.76 29.92 22.06
C ILE A 19 40.44 30.30 23.38
N ASN A 20 40.18 29.50 24.41
CA ASN A 20 40.80 29.62 25.73
C ASN A 20 42.14 28.85 25.73
N THR A 21 43.26 29.56 25.61
CA THR A 21 44.61 28.99 25.69
C THR A 21 45.08 28.93 27.14
N GLY A 22 44.84 27.78 27.78
CA GLY A 22 45.33 27.44 29.12
C GLY A 22 46.75 26.83 29.08
N ALA A 23 47.68 27.59 29.63
CA ALA A 23 49.10 27.33 29.92
C ALA A 23 49.57 25.87 30.09
N LEU A 24 50.62 25.52 29.33
CA LEU A 24 51.56 24.44 29.66
C LEU A 24 52.87 25.04 30.17
N GLY A 25 53.29 24.55 31.33
CA GLY A 25 54.44 25.01 32.09
C GLY A 25 55.78 24.78 31.39
N VAL A 26 56.65 25.74 31.66
CA VAL A 26 58.04 25.88 31.25
C VAL A 26 58.91 24.77 31.81
N ALA A 27 59.73 24.14 30.95
CA ALA A 27 61.01 23.58 31.34
C ALA A 27 62.03 23.91 30.24
N SER A 28 62.94 24.80 30.60
CA SER A 28 64.05 25.32 29.82
C SER A 28 65.18 24.29 29.65
N SER A 29 65.74 24.19 28.45
CA SER A 29 67.19 24.05 28.30
C SER A 29 67.65 24.51 26.92
N SER A 30 68.60 25.42 26.96
CA SER A 30 69.35 26.11 25.91
C SER A 30 70.06 25.20 24.91
N SER A 31 70.16 25.62 23.64
CA SER A 31 71.45 26.00 23.02
C SER A 31 71.31 26.43 21.56
N SER A 32 71.73 27.68 21.30
CA SER A 32 72.35 28.28 20.12
C SER A 32 72.38 27.56 18.77
N GLY A 33 72.04 28.30 17.70
CA GLY A 33 72.41 27.92 16.33
C GLY A 33 71.90 28.82 15.21
N ARG A 34 72.56 29.97 15.02
CA ARG A 34 72.66 30.88 13.86
C ARG A 34 71.75 30.72 12.62
N ILE A 35 71.19 31.88 12.30
CA ILE A 35 70.79 32.49 11.01
C ILE A 35 71.65 32.08 9.81
N LEU A 36 71.00 31.71 8.71
CA LEU A 36 71.37 32.10 7.34
C LEU A 36 70.08 32.16 6.49
N GLY A 37 69.74 33.36 6.02
CA GLY A 37 68.65 33.58 5.09
C GLY A 37 69.10 33.35 3.66
N VAL A 38 68.22 32.77 2.84
CA VAL A 38 68.19 32.95 1.38
C VAL A 38 66.71 32.95 0.96
N THR A 39 66.27 34.09 0.46
CA THR A 39 65.05 34.26 -0.34
C THR A 39 65.30 33.78 -1.77
N VAL A 40 64.44 32.90 -2.29
CA VAL A 40 64.16 32.77 -3.73
C VAL A 40 62.68 32.43 -3.90
N GLU A 41 62.01 33.25 -4.71
CA GLU A 41 60.62 33.10 -5.16
C GLU A 41 60.42 31.86 -6.05
N SER A 42 59.15 31.51 -6.25
CA SER A 42 58.59 30.90 -7.48
C SER A 42 58.22 29.41 -7.42
N ILE A 43 56.90 29.19 -7.41
CA ILE A 43 56.12 28.16 -8.13
C ILE A 43 56.45 26.69 -7.81
N GLY A 44 55.53 25.99 -7.11
CA GLY A 44 55.53 24.53 -7.13
C GLY A 44 54.80 23.76 -6.03
N GLU A 45 53.65 24.21 -5.53
CA GLU A 45 52.92 23.49 -4.47
C GLU A 45 52.00 22.40 -5.03
N LYS A 46 52.55 21.36 -5.69
CA LYS A 46 51.82 20.11 -6.02
C LYS A 46 52.70 18.86 -6.15
N VAL A 47 53.81 18.70 -5.44
CA VAL A 47 54.47 17.37 -5.35
C VAL A 47 55.20 17.22 -4.02
N LEU A 48 54.51 16.85 -2.94
CA LEU A 48 55.14 16.34 -1.72
C LEU A 48 54.12 15.56 -0.87
N PHE A 49 53.51 14.54 -1.47
CA PHE A 49 52.78 13.49 -0.73
C PHE A 49 52.93 12.09 -1.36
N ALA A 50 54.06 11.84 -2.05
CA ALA A 50 54.28 10.58 -2.79
C ALA A 50 55.62 9.88 -2.50
N GLN A 51 56.24 10.08 -1.32
CA GLN A 51 57.53 9.45 -1.02
C GLN A 51 57.66 8.86 0.41
N VAL A 52 56.58 8.26 0.94
CA VAL A 52 56.65 7.41 2.16
C VAL A 52 56.03 6.00 1.95
N VAL A 53 55.67 5.60 0.73
CA VAL A 53 55.11 4.26 0.46
C VAL A 53 55.96 3.49 -0.55
N THR A 54 57.25 3.32 -0.27
CA THR A 54 58.11 2.34 -0.95
C THR A 54 58.97 1.61 0.06
N GLY A 55 58.30 0.90 0.97
CA GLY A 55 58.96 0.17 2.05
C GLY A 55 58.16 -1.02 2.59
N PHE A 56 57.24 -1.60 1.82
CA PHE A 56 56.62 -2.88 2.18
C PHE A 56 57.25 -4.00 1.38
N LYS A 57 58.26 -4.65 2.00
CA LYS A 57 58.71 -5.99 1.63
C LYS A 57 57.51 -6.93 1.75
N PHE A 58 56.95 -7.35 0.61
CA PHE A 58 56.01 -8.46 0.56
C PHE A 58 56.78 -9.76 0.83
N SER A 59 56.88 -10.10 2.12
CA SER A 59 57.27 -11.44 2.54
C SER A 59 56.09 -12.37 2.31
N SER A 60 56.30 -13.39 1.46
CA SER A 60 55.51 -14.62 1.28
C SER A 60 54.40 -14.85 2.33
N MET A 61 53.24 -14.28 2.06
CA MET A 61 51.94 -14.75 2.53
C MET A 61 51.08 -14.81 1.29
N ASP A 62 50.42 -15.92 1.01
CA ASP A 62 49.37 -15.98 -0.02
C ASP A 62 48.37 -14.85 0.27
N PRO A 63 48.40 -13.73 -0.48
CA PRO A 63 47.50 -12.64 -0.19
C PRO A 63 46.14 -13.11 -0.69
N LYS A 64 45.27 -13.52 0.24
CA LYS A 64 43.86 -13.76 -0.06
C LYS A 64 43.36 -12.54 -0.83
N LEU A 65 43.08 -12.74 -2.12
CA LEU A 65 42.68 -11.66 -3.01
C LEU A 65 41.53 -10.86 -2.37
N PRO A 66 41.52 -9.52 -2.51
CA PRO A 66 40.47 -8.69 -1.92
C PRO A 66 39.07 -9.19 -2.30
N ALA A 67 38.14 -9.06 -1.35
CA ALA A 67 36.74 -9.38 -1.59
C ALA A 67 36.18 -8.51 -2.72
N LEU A 68 35.43 -9.14 -3.63
CA LEU A 68 34.91 -8.48 -4.82
C LEU A 68 33.68 -7.60 -4.56
N ASP A 69 32.90 -7.91 -3.53
CA ASP A 69 31.61 -7.25 -3.25
C ASP A 69 31.77 -6.05 -2.30
N PRO A 70 31.15 -4.89 -2.58
CA PRO A 70 30.52 -4.48 -3.84
C PRO A 70 31.52 -4.25 -4.99
N VAL A 71 31.07 -4.55 -6.21
CA VAL A 71 31.73 -4.14 -7.45
C VAL A 71 31.32 -2.71 -7.77
N VAL A 72 32.29 -1.82 -7.89
CA VAL A 72 32.07 -0.37 -8.10
C VAL A 72 32.80 0.20 -9.31
N ILE A 73 33.70 -0.57 -9.91
CA ILE A 73 34.38 -0.21 -11.15
C ILE A 73 33.77 -0.96 -12.35
N PRO A 74 33.84 -0.40 -13.57
CA PRO A 74 33.49 -1.11 -14.79
C PRO A 74 34.50 -2.22 -15.12
N SER A 75 34.11 -3.15 -16.00
CA SER A 75 34.97 -4.23 -16.49
C SER A 75 36.29 -3.71 -17.08
N ILE A 76 37.42 -4.35 -16.77
CA ILE A 76 38.70 -4.05 -17.43
C ILE A 76 38.68 -4.66 -18.84
N SER A 77 38.90 -3.84 -19.85
CA SER A 77 38.97 -4.27 -21.25
C SER A 77 40.40 -4.67 -21.62
N HIS A 78 40.59 -5.89 -22.12
CA HIS A 78 41.86 -6.37 -22.65
C HIS A 78 41.58 -7.17 -23.92
N ARG A 79 41.67 -6.52 -25.10
CA ARG A 79 41.22 -7.09 -26.39
C ARG A 79 41.72 -8.54 -26.58
N PRO A 80 40.85 -9.49 -26.96
CA PRO A 80 39.41 -9.34 -27.22
C PRO A 80 38.50 -9.51 -25.98
N PHE A 81 39.08 -9.68 -24.79
CA PHE A 81 38.40 -10.04 -23.55
C PHE A 81 38.00 -8.84 -22.70
N ARG A 82 37.11 -9.10 -21.74
CA ARG A 82 36.77 -8.24 -20.61
C ARG A 82 36.93 -9.03 -19.32
N CYS A 83 37.27 -8.36 -18.23
CA CYS A 83 37.41 -8.95 -16.91
C CYS A 83 36.57 -8.20 -15.88
N GLU A 84 35.80 -8.94 -15.07
CA GLU A 84 34.96 -8.43 -13.97
C GLU A 84 35.39 -8.98 -12.60
N GLY A 85 36.62 -9.49 -12.50
CA GLY A 85 37.19 -10.05 -11.26
C GLY A 85 36.72 -11.47 -10.89
N LYS A 86 35.86 -12.07 -11.72
CA LYS A 86 35.41 -13.48 -11.68
C LYS A 86 35.79 -14.27 -12.94
N GLY A 87 36.85 -13.85 -13.63
CA GLY A 87 37.31 -14.47 -14.86
C GLY A 87 37.12 -13.61 -16.11
N LEU A 88 37.53 -14.18 -17.24
CA LEU A 88 37.47 -13.52 -18.54
C LEU A 88 36.14 -13.80 -19.24
N THR A 89 35.64 -12.79 -19.93
CA THR A 89 34.48 -12.88 -20.82
C THR A 89 34.84 -12.37 -22.22
N TYR A 90 34.18 -12.92 -23.24
CA TYR A 90 34.22 -12.41 -24.61
C TYR A 90 32.80 -12.07 -25.04
N LYS A 91 32.54 -10.80 -25.38
CA LYS A 91 31.21 -10.31 -25.74
C LYS A 91 30.09 -10.77 -24.78
N ASN A 92 30.32 -10.63 -23.48
CA ASN A 92 29.40 -11.02 -22.40
C ASN A 92 29.15 -12.53 -22.27
N HIS A 93 29.98 -13.37 -22.89
CA HIS A 93 29.95 -14.82 -22.71
C HIS A 93 31.14 -15.28 -21.87
N SER A 94 30.85 -15.97 -20.77
CA SER A 94 31.84 -16.62 -19.92
C SER A 94 32.26 -17.99 -20.47
N ARG A 95 33.38 -18.49 -19.96
CA ARG A 95 33.87 -19.84 -20.27
C ARG A 95 32.93 -20.89 -19.69
N GLU A 96 32.52 -21.84 -20.52
CA GLU A 96 31.72 -23.00 -20.12
C GLU A 96 32.63 -24.10 -19.55
N SER A 97 32.11 -24.93 -18.65
CA SER A 97 32.86 -26.08 -18.15
C SER A 97 33.08 -27.13 -19.23
N ILE A 98 34.22 -27.84 -19.18
CA ILE A 98 34.56 -28.87 -20.15
C ILE A 98 33.52 -30.00 -20.14
N ASP A 99 32.99 -30.35 -18.97
CA ASP A 99 32.00 -31.41 -18.84
C ASP A 99 30.69 -31.05 -19.53
N ASN A 100 30.26 -29.78 -19.42
CA ASN A 100 29.11 -29.27 -20.16
C ASN A 100 29.38 -29.29 -21.66
N LEU A 101 30.56 -28.85 -22.10
CA LEU A 101 30.94 -28.89 -23.52
C LEU A 101 30.94 -30.33 -24.07
N LYS A 102 31.51 -31.30 -23.34
CA LYS A 102 31.49 -32.72 -23.70
C LYS A 102 30.06 -33.24 -23.82
N THR A 103 29.20 -32.91 -22.85
CA THR A 103 27.80 -33.34 -22.83
C THR A 103 27.02 -32.78 -24.02
N TRP A 104 27.28 -31.53 -24.41
CA TRP A 104 26.54 -30.87 -25.49
C TRP A 104 27.05 -31.19 -26.89
N LEU A 105 28.35 -31.47 -27.04
CA LEU A 105 28.99 -31.71 -28.34
C LEU A 105 29.10 -33.19 -28.71
N GLN A 106 28.92 -34.10 -27.75
CA GLN A 106 28.87 -35.52 -28.06
C GLN A 106 27.51 -35.90 -28.66
N PRO A 107 27.48 -36.69 -29.75
CA PRO A 107 26.23 -37.10 -30.39
C PRO A 107 25.44 -38.02 -29.46
N ASN A 108 24.49 -37.45 -28.73
CA ASN A 108 23.59 -38.23 -27.89
C ASN A 108 22.48 -38.81 -28.77
N LYS A 109 22.48 -40.14 -28.97
CA LYS A 109 21.49 -40.87 -29.79
C LYS A 109 20.04 -40.64 -29.35
N ARG A 110 19.80 -40.15 -28.12
CA ARG A 110 18.46 -39.92 -27.55
C ARG A 110 17.96 -38.48 -27.67
N LEU A 111 18.82 -37.49 -27.93
CA LEU A 111 18.44 -36.08 -28.02
C LEU A 111 18.56 -35.60 -29.47
N LYS A 112 17.43 -35.57 -30.19
CA LYS A 112 17.35 -35.13 -31.60
C LYS A 112 17.52 -33.61 -31.78
N THR A 113 17.58 -32.83 -30.71
CA THR A 113 17.69 -31.37 -30.78
C THR A 113 19.15 -30.94 -30.84
N VAL A 114 19.56 -30.39 -31.98
CA VAL A 114 20.86 -29.74 -32.16
C VAL A 114 21.00 -28.60 -31.14
N PHE A 115 22.07 -28.60 -30.36
CA PHE A 115 22.37 -27.54 -29.41
C PHE A 115 22.63 -26.22 -30.16
N LYS A 116 21.68 -25.29 -30.09
CA LYS A 116 21.75 -24.01 -30.78
C LYS A 116 22.26 -22.92 -29.84
N ARG A 117 23.35 -22.26 -30.22
CA ARG A 117 23.91 -21.08 -29.54
C ARG A 117 24.28 -20.01 -30.56
N ALA A 118 24.33 -18.76 -30.10
CA ALA A 118 24.73 -17.63 -30.92
C ALA A 118 26.19 -17.74 -31.39
N LYS A 119 26.51 -17.13 -32.54
CA LYS A 119 27.86 -17.10 -33.13
C LYS A 119 28.93 -16.62 -32.14
N ASP A 120 28.61 -15.58 -31.39
CA ASP A 120 29.54 -14.97 -30.43
C ASP A 120 29.84 -15.88 -29.23
N TRP A 121 28.89 -16.74 -28.85
CA TRP A 121 29.12 -17.74 -27.80
C TRP A 121 30.15 -18.80 -28.24
N TRP A 122 30.03 -19.34 -29.45
CA TRP A 122 31.00 -20.31 -29.99
C TRP A 122 32.41 -19.74 -30.08
N ARG A 123 32.52 -18.49 -30.55
CA ARG A 123 33.80 -17.77 -30.54
C ARG A 123 34.34 -17.57 -29.14
N ALA A 124 33.49 -17.22 -28.18
CA ALA A 124 33.90 -17.06 -26.79
C ALA A 124 34.55 -18.33 -26.27
N GLN A 125 33.93 -19.50 -26.50
CA GLN A 125 34.49 -20.77 -26.04
C GLN A 125 35.85 -21.04 -26.67
N LEU A 126 36.00 -20.93 -28.00
CA LEU A 126 37.30 -21.12 -28.65
C LEU A 126 38.38 -20.20 -28.05
N LEU A 127 38.11 -18.89 -27.99
CA LEU A 127 39.08 -17.90 -27.50
C LEU A 127 39.42 -18.09 -26.01
N LEU A 128 38.43 -18.38 -25.16
CA LEU A 128 38.61 -18.56 -23.70
C LEU A 128 39.28 -19.91 -23.34
N TYR A 129 39.35 -20.84 -24.29
CA TYR A 129 40.18 -22.05 -24.17
C TYR A 129 41.57 -21.87 -24.82
N GLY A 130 41.83 -20.72 -25.45
CA GLY A 130 43.09 -20.44 -26.15
C GLY A 130 43.19 -21.07 -27.53
N LEU A 131 42.06 -21.44 -28.12
CA LEU A 131 41.95 -21.95 -29.49
C LEU A 131 41.78 -20.79 -30.47
N ASP A 132 42.23 -20.97 -31.71
CA ASP A 132 41.97 -20.00 -32.78
C ASP A 132 40.47 -20.02 -33.14
N ALA A 133 39.85 -18.84 -33.22
CA ALA A 133 38.45 -18.69 -33.64
C ALA A 133 38.31 -18.36 -35.14
N GLY A 134 39.43 -18.41 -35.87
CA GLY A 134 39.52 -18.08 -37.29
C GLY A 134 39.14 -16.63 -37.59
N LYS A 135 38.74 -16.38 -38.84
CA LYS A 135 38.29 -15.05 -39.27
C LYS A 135 36.99 -14.66 -38.56
N SER A 136 36.75 -13.37 -38.34
CA SER A 136 35.49 -12.82 -37.77
C SER A 136 34.23 -13.17 -38.58
N THR A 137 34.40 -13.53 -39.85
CA THR A 137 33.35 -13.97 -40.77
C THR A 137 33.01 -15.45 -40.67
N ALA A 138 33.85 -16.29 -40.03
CA ALA A 138 33.66 -17.75 -39.92
C ALA A 138 32.23 -18.11 -39.47
N LYS A 139 31.64 -19.13 -40.09
CA LYS A 139 30.24 -19.52 -39.86
C LYS A 139 30.10 -20.33 -38.56
N VAL A 140 28.87 -20.46 -38.07
CA VAL A 140 28.61 -21.22 -36.82
C VAL A 140 29.01 -22.69 -36.98
N GLU A 141 28.80 -23.29 -38.15
CA GLU A 141 29.18 -24.69 -38.40
C GLU A 141 30.70 -24.90 -38.30
N GLU A 142 31.49 -23.95 -38.80
CA GLU A 142 32.95 -23.98 -38.74
C GLU A 142 33.44 -23.91 -37.29
N LEU A 143 32.95 -22.92 -36.52
CA LEU A 143 33.31 -22.73 -35.11
C LEU A 143 32.90 -23.94 -34.25
N THR A 144 31.71 -24.50 -34.52
CA THR A 144 31.21 -25.70 -33.84
C THR A 144 32.10 -26.90 -34.15
N THR A 145 32.51 -27.07 -35.40
CA THR A 145 33.40 -28.15 -35.82
C THR A 145 34.75 -28.04 -35.13
N MET A 146 35.34 -26.84 -35.07
CA MET A 146 36.62 -26.60 -34.39
C MET A 146 36.55 -26.98 -32.91
N LEU A 147 35.52 -26.54 -32.20
CA LEU A 147 35.37 -26.86 -30.77
C LEU A 147 35.08 -28.34 -30.55
N THR A 148 34.26 -28.96 -31.40
CA THR A 148 33.95 -30.40 -31.34
C THR A 148 35.22 -31.24 -31.56
N THR A 149 36.04 -30.88 -32.54
CA THR A 149 37.33 -31.56 -32.80
C THR A 149 38.25 -31.44 -31.59
N ALA A 150 38.43 -30.22 -31.05
CA ALA A 150 39.25 -30.02 -29.85
C ALA A 150 38.76 -30.85 -28.64
N VAL A 151 37.44 -30.91 -28.42
CA VAL A 151 36.85 -31.73 -27.34
C VAL A 151 37.07 -33.23 -27.58
N LYS A 152 36.97 -33.71 -28.84
CA LYS A 152 37.25 -35.12 -29.20
C LYS A 152 38.73 -35.47 -29.06
N GLU A 153 39.62 -34.54 -29.35
CA GLU A 153 41.08 -34.67 -29.21
C GLU A 153 41.55 -34.56 -27.75
N GLY A 154 40.63 -34.32 -26.80
CA GLY A 154 40.93 -34.35 -25.38
C GLY A 154 41.28 -32.99 -24.78
N LEU A 155 40.60 -31.91 -25.18
CA LEU A 155 40.68 -30.60 -24.53
C LEU A 155 40.63 -30.72 -22.99
N GLN A 156 41.76 -30.41 -22.33
CA GLN A 156 41.91 -30.57 -20.88
C GLN A 156 41.62 -29.29 -20.08
N GLY A 157 41.62 -28.13 -20.74
CA GLY A 157 41.44 -26.84 -20.08
C GLY A 157 41.87 -25.65 -20.93
N PRO A 158 41.73 -24.44 -20.39
CA PRO A 158 42.26 -23.24 -21.01
C PRO A 158 43.77 -23.33 -21.15
N SER A 159 44.32 -22.75 -22.22
CA SER A 159 45.77 -22.64 -22.36
C SER A 159 46.38 -21.83 -21.21
N GLN A 160 47.63 -22.14 -20.83
CA GLN A 160 48.34 -21.44 -19.75
C GLN A 160 48.35 -19.92 -19.95
N LYS A 161 48.48 -19.45 -21.20
CA LYS A 161 48.42 -18.03 -21.55
C LYS A 161 47.10 -17.37 -21.15
N ILE A 162 45.97 -18.07 -21.31
CA ILE A 162 44.66 -17.56 -20.92
C ILE A 162 44.53 -17.57 -19.40
N ILE A 163 45.04 -18.59 -18.72
CA ILE A 163 45.04 -18.69 -17.25
C ILE A 163 45.87 -17.55 -16.64
N ASP A 164 47.07 -17.30 -17.16
CA ASP A 164 47.94 -16.24 -16.68
C ASP A 164 47.29 -14.86 -16.88
N LEU A 165 46.72 -14.61 -18.07
CA LEU A 165 45.99 -13.38 -18.37
C LEU A 165 44.76 -13.20 -17.46
N GLU A 166 44.01 -14.27 -17.23
CA GLU A 166 42.85 -14.28 -16.34
C GLU A 166 43.26 -13.94 -14.91
N ASN A 167 44.33 -14.54 -14.40
CA ASN A 167 44.86 -14.27 -13.06
C ASN A 167 45.38 -12.84 -12.91
N GLU A 168 46.12 -12.34 -13.91
CA GLU A 168 46.63 -10.96 -13.92
C GLU A 168 45.47 -9.96 -13.90
N LEU A 169 44.51 -10.09 -14.83
CA LEU A 169 43.39 -9.17 -14.93
C LEU A 169 42.44 -9.27 -13.74
N ASN A 170 42.22 -10.47 -13.18
CA ASN A 170 41.43 -10.63 -11.96
C ASN A 170 42.10 -9.95 -10.77
N THR A 171 43.42 -10.10 -10.62
CA THR A 171 44.18 -9.45 -9.55
C THR A 171 44.10 -7.94 -9.68
N LYS A 172 44.36 -7.42 -10.88
CA LYS A 172 44.27 -5.99 -11.18
C LYS A 172 42.87 -5.44 -10.92
N PHE A 173 41.83 -6.13 -11.38
CA PHE A 173 40.44 -5.75 -11.13
C PHE A 173 40.13 -5.68 -9.64
N ARG A 174 40.52 -6.69 -8.86
CA ARG A 174 40.22 -6.74 -7.43
C ARG A 174 40.94 -5.65 -6.64
N VAL A 175 42.19 -5.32 -7.00
CA VAL A 175 42.93 -4.21 -6.38
C VAL A 175 42.23 -2.88 -6.69
N GLN A 176 41.99 -2.59 -7.97
CA GLN A 176 41.33 -1.35 -8.40
C GLN A 176 39.91 -1.21 -7.83
N ASN A 177 39.16 -2.31 -7.78
CA ASN A 177 37.82 -2.31 -7.19
C ASN A 177 37.87 -2.08 -5.67
N ALA A 178 38.86 -2.64 -4.97
CA ALA A 178 39.04 -2.41 -3.54
C ALA A 178 39.37 -0.94 -3.26
N GLU A 179 40.30 -0.35 -4.01
CA GLU A 179 40.66 1.07 -3.89
C GLU A 179 39.45 1.99 -4.15
N ALA A 180 38.75 1.81 -5.28
CA ALA A 180 37.58 2.61 -5.63
C ALA A 180 36.42 2.41 -4.63
N ARG A 181 36.25 1.19 -4.10
CA ARG A 181 35.25 0.90 -3.07
C ARG A 181 35.60 1.63 -1.78
N ASP A 182 36.87 1.64 -1.39
CA ASP A 182 37.31 2.30 -0.18
C ASP A 182 37.21 3.82 -0.30
N GLU A 183 37.58 4.40 -1.44
CA GLU A 183 37.36 5.82 -1.76
C GLU A 183 35.87 6.18 -1.66
N LYS A 184 35.01 5.43 -2.38
CA LYS A 184 33.56 5.66 -2.35
C LYS A 184 32.98 5.53 -0.94
N TYR A 185 33.43 4.55 -0.16
CA TYR A 185 32.97 4.37 1.23
C TYR A 185 33.28 5.61 2.09
N LEU A 186 34.48 6.17 1.95
CA LEU A 186 34.92 7.35 2.69
C LEU A 186 34.18 8.63 2.27
N THR A 187 33.73 8.73 1.01
CA THR A 187 32.95 9.88 0.53
C THR A 187 31.50 9.93 1.01
N LEU A 188 30.96 8.82 1.55
CA LEU A 188 29.59 8.79 2.04
C LEU A 188 29.50 9.48 3.41
N GLU A 189 28.59 10.45 3.54
CA GLU A 189 28.47 11.29 4.74
C GLU A 189 27.68 10.60 5.86
N THR A 190 26.61 9.87 5.51
CA THR A 190 25.71 9.26 6.50
C THR A 190 26.05 7.80 6.80
N GLU A 191 25.77 7.37 8.03
CA GLU A 191 25.94 5.97 8.44
C GLU A 191 25.03 5.04 7.64
N GLU A 192 23.80 5.48 7.35
CA GLU A 192 22.81 4.78 6.53
C GLU A 192 23.35 4.50 5.13
N SER A 193 23.95 5.52 4.48
CA SER A 193 24.53 5.34 3.15
C SER A 193 25.73 4.40 3.19
N ARG A 194 26.59 4.50 4.20
CA ARG A 194 27.77 3.63 4.37
C ARG A 194 27.38 2.18 4.61
N VAL A 195 26.41 1.93 5.49
CA VAL A 195 25.95 0.57 5.78
C VAL A 195 25.24 -0.04 4.58
N GLU A 196 24.45 0.75 3.83
CA GLU A 196 23.80 0.27 2.61
C GLU A 196 24.84 -0.08 1.55
N PHE A 197 25.86 0.75 1.38
CA PHE A 197 26.87 0.56 0.36
C PHE A 197 27.81 -0.61 0.65
N TYR A 198 28.39 -0.70 1.87
CA TYR A 198 29.31 -1.77 2.24
C TYR A 198 29.07 -2.30 3.67
N PRO A 199 28.01 -3.13 3.86
CA PRO A 199 27.54 -3.52 5.19
C PRO A 199 28.60 -4.22 6.06
N LEU A 200 29.34 -5.18 5.49
CA LEU A 200 30.35 -5.94 6.23
C LEU A 200 31.48 -5.05 6.77
N ARG A 201 31.92 -4.06 5.99
CA ARG A 201 32.95 -3.12 6.42
C ARG A 201 32.41 -2.22 7.53
N PHE A 202 31.22 -1.64 7.32
CA PHE A 202 30.55 -0.80 8.31
C PHE A 202 30.42 -1.50 9.67
N TRP A 203 29.92 -2.74 9.70
CA TRP A 203 29.76 -3.45 10.96
C TRP A 203 31.09 -3.85 11.62
N ARG A 204 32.16 -4.11 10.86
CA ARG A 204 33.49 -4.37 11.42
C ARG A 204 34.11 -3.13 12.04
N GLU A 205 33.91 -1.97 11.42
CA GLU A 205 34.37 -0.68 11.96
C GLU A 205 33.55 -0.29 13.20
N ARG A 206 32.23 -0.49 13.15
CA ARG A 206 31.31 -0.15 14.25
C ARG A 206 31.45 -1.09 15.45
N PHE A 207 31.69 -2.38 15.22
CA PHE A 207 31.81 -3.43 16.25
C PHE A 207 33.13 -4.22 16.11
N PRO A 208 34.29 -3.59 16.37
CA PRO A 208 35.61 -4.20 16.16
C PRO A 208 35.78 -5.49 16.97
N SER A 209 36.36 -6.53 16.37
CA SER A 209 36.54 -7.86 17.02
C SER A 209 37.53 -7.87 18.16
N LYS A 210 38.44 -6.91 18.20
CA LYS A 210 39.46 -6.73 19.24
C LYS A 210 39.23 -5.41 19.96
N GLY A 211 39.26 -5.41 21.28
CA GLY A 211 39.12 -4.21 22.12
C GLY A 211 38.01 -4.30 23.16
N ARG A 212 37.94 -3.30 24.04
CA ARG A 212 36.85 -3.17 25.03
C ARG A 212 35.57 -2.77 24.31
N ARG A 213 34.80 -3.75 23.85
CA ARG A 213 33.43 -3.55 23.34
C ARG A 213 32.55 -3.07 24.49
N LYS A 214 31.76 -2.01 24.25
CA LYS A 214 30.67 -1.65 25.17
C LYS A 214 29.59 -2.73 25.02
N LYS A 215 29.40 -3.54 26.05
CA LYS A 215 28.47 -4.69 26.02
C LYS A 215 27.03 -4.29 25.64
N ASN A 216 26.64 -3.05 25.96
CA ASN A 216 25.29 -2.52 25.75
C ASN A 216 25.21 -1.56 24.55
N GLU A 217 26.17 -1.61 23.62
CA GLU A 217 26.12 -0.78 22.43
C GLU A 217 25.10 -1.31 21.42
N ILE A 218 24.10 -0.49 21.14
CA ILE A 218 23.05 -0.73 20.14
C ILE A 218 23.08 0.42 19.14
N VAL A 219 22.95 0.09 17.86
CA VAL A 219 22.85 1.04 16.76
C VAL A 219 21.50 0.86 16.10
N THR A 220 20.79 1.96 15.86
CA THR A 220 19.53 1.98 15.12
C THR A 220 19.74 2.76 13.84
N LEU A 221 19.55 2.12 12.69
CA LEU A 221 19.74 2.72 11.37
C LEU A 221 18.43 2.70 10.60
N THR A 222 18.23 3.71 9.75
CA THR A 222 17.11 3.73 8.80
C THR A 222 17.63 3.27 7.45
N VAL A 223 17.17 2.11 6.99
CA VAL A 223 17.70 1.42 5.80
C VAL A 223 16.55 1.18 4.81
N ARG A 224 16.82 1.35 3.51
CA ARG A 224 15.86 0.98 2.46
C ARG A 224 15.48 -0.48 2.57
N PHE A 225 14.19 -0.79 2.47
CA PHE A 225 13.64 -2.14 2.58
C PHE A 225 14.42 -3.19 1.75
N GLN A 226 14.77 -2.86 0.51
CA GLN A 226 15.52 -3.73 -0.40
C GLN A 226 16.93 -4.08 0.12
N SER A 227 17.53 -3.21 0.93
CA SER A 227 18.87 -3.38 1.50
C SER A 227 18.84 -4.05 2.88
N VAL A 228 17.70 -4.09 3.58
CA VAL A 228 17.63 -4.55 4.97
C VAL A 228 18.13 -5.99 5.12
N HIS A 229 17.66 -6.91 4.27
CA HIS A 229 18.07 -8.31 4.34
C HIS A 229 19.60 -8.46 4.19
N ARG A 230 20.21 -7.74 3.25
CA ARG A 230 21.67 -7.74 3.04
C ARG A 230 22.40 -7.17 4.25
N VAL A 231 21.94 -6.04 4.79
CA VAL A 231 22.57 -5.38 5.94
C VAL A 231 22.46 -6.23 7.22
N LYS A 232 21.29 -6.82 7.45
CA LYS A 232 21.00 -7.74 8.56
C LYS A 232 21.88 -8.99 8.48
N THR A 233 21.92 -9.65 7.34
CA THR A 233 22.75 -10.85 7.12
C THR A 233 24.24 -10.56 7.35
N ALA A 234 24.72 -9.39 6.92
CA ALA A 234 26.09 -8.97 7.17
C ALA A 234 26.38 -8.77 8.67
N ALA A 235 25.46 -8.19 9.43
CA ALA A 235 25.59 -8.05 10.89
C ALA A 235 25.62 -9.43 11.57
N GLU A 236 24.69 -10.31 11.23
CA GLU A 236 24.57 -11.67 11.78
C GLU A 236 25.82 -12.53 11.47
N SER A 237 26.42 -12.36 10.29
CA SER A 237 27.67 -13.05 9.92
C SER A 237 28.87 -12.67 10.82
N LEU A 238 28.79 -11.55 11.53
CA LEU A 238 29.77 -11.10 12.51
C LEU A 238 29.39 -11.47 13.95
N GLY A 239 28.32 -12.26 14.12
CA GLY A 239 27.78 -12.68 15.41
C GLY A 239 27.01 -11.57 16.15
N LEU A 240 26.55 -10.53 15.44
CA LEU A 240 25.71 -9.48 16.02
C LEU A 240 24.25 -9.91 16.02
N SER A 241 23.50 -9.46 17.02
CA SER A 241 22.04 -9.59 17.06
C SER A 241 21.43 -8.43 16.29
N ALA A 242 20.55 -8.73 15.34
CA ALA A 242 19.89 -7.74 14.50
C ALA A 242 18.37 -8.00 14.43
N PHE A 243 17.58 -6.93 14.47
CA PHE A 243 16.14 -6.97 14.33
C PHE A 243 15.65 -5.83 13.43
N ASP A 244 14.69 -6.14 12.57
CA ASP A 244 14.11 -5.21 11.61
C ASP A 244 12.66 -4.89 12.01
N THR A 245 12.31 -3.61 12.05
CA THR A 245 10.93 -3.17 12.32
C THR A 245 9.95 -3.45 11.19
N SER A 246 10.36 -3.94 10.02
CA SER A 246 9.43 -4.36 8.97
C SER A 246 8.59 -5.58 9.40
N ASP A 247 9.11 -6.43 10.29
CA ASP A 247 8.36 -7.51 10.94
C ASP A 247 7.18 -6.97 11.78
N ILE A 248 7.20 -5.67 12.10
CA ILE A 248 6.18 -4.96 12.87
C ILE A 248 5.19 -4.25 11.92
N GLN A 249 5.51 -4.03 10.65
CA GLN A 249 4.65 -3.31 9.70
C GLN A 249 3.54 -4.20 9.14
N CYS A 250 2.30 -3.82 9.44
CA CYS A 250 1.13 -4.26 8.69
C CYS A 250 1.12 -3.53 7.35
N TYR A 251 0.88 -4.28 6.28
CA TYR A 251 0.81 -3.83 4.89
C TYR A 251 -0.21 -2.70 4.70
N SER A 252 0.17 -1.43 4.87
CA SER A 252 -0.58 -0.33 4.26
C SER A 252 -0.17 -0.28 2.79
N LEU A 253 -1.05 -0.76 1.92
CA LEU A 253 -0.86 -0.97 0.49
C LEU A 253 -0.72 0.33 -0.34
N ASP A 254 -0.40 1.46 0.27
CA ASP A 254 -0.23 2.72 -0.46
C ASP A 254 1.17 2.80 -1.08
N ILE A 255 1.16 2.33 -2.32
CA ILE A 255 2.24 2.17 -3.29
C ILE A 255 2.93 3.51 -3.56
N GLY A 256 4.24 3.59 -3.27
CA GLY A 256 5.13 4.57 -3.90
C GLY A 256 6.17 5.24 -3.01
N ILE A 257 6.09 5.12 -1.69
CA ILE A 257 7.10 5.70 -0.79
C ILE A 257 8.21 4.67 -0.60
N ASP A 258 9.48 5.08 -0.80
CA ASP A 258 10.66 4.33 -0.42
C ASP A 258 10.46 3.79 1.00
N MET A 259 10.11 2.50 1.13
CA MET A 259 9.85 1.90 2.43
C MET A 259 11.17 1.87 3.20
N LEU A 260 11.30 2.80 4.13
CA LEU A 260 12.41 2.87 5.06
C LEU A 260 12.08 1.98 6.26
N SER A 261 12.94 1.01 6.52
CA SER A 261 12.85 0.16 7.71
C SER A 261 13.86 0.61 8.75
N LYS A 262 13.51 0.52 10.03
CA LYS A 262 14.49 0.69 11.11
C LYS A 262 15.13 -0.66 11.42
N LEU A 263 16.46 -0.70 11.30
CA LEU A 263 17.26 -1.85 11.67
C LEU A 263 17.98 -1.56 12.98
N VAL A 264 17.72 -2.39 13.99
CA VAL A 264 18.37 -2.34 15.30
C VAL A 264 19.42 -3.44 15.37
N VAL A 265 20.67 -3.08 15.62
CA VAL A 265 21.81 -4.02 15.70
C VAL A 265 22.61 -3.79 16.98
N GLY A 266 22.97 -4.87 17.66
CA GLY A 266 23.79 -4.82 18.87
C GLY A 266 24.52 -6.13 19.15
N ILE A 267 25.49 -6.09 20.06
CA ILE A 267 26.24 -7.28 20.48
C ILE A 267 25.40 -8.13 21.44
N ASP A 268 24.74 -7.48 22.40
CA ASP A 268 23.91 -8.16 23.38
C ASP A 268 22.50 -8.39 22.82
N ARG A 269 22.17 -9.65 22.57
CA ARG A 269 20.84 -10.08 22.12
C ARG A 269 19.74 -9.65 23.10
N GLY A 270 20.00 -9.69 24.41
CA GLY A 270 19.02 -9.30 25.42
C GLY A 270 18.65 -7.81 25.30
N ALA A 271 19.66 -6.95 25.12
CA ALA A 271 19.46 -5.52 24.97
C ALA A 271 18.73 -5.16 23.65
N VAL A 272 19.05 -5.85 22.54
CA VAL A 272 18.34 -5.68 21.27
C VAL A 272 16.86 -6.08 21.38
N LEU A 273 16.56 -7.21 22.04
CA LEU A 273 15.18 -7.66 22.26
C LEU A 273 14.40 -6.74 23.21
N GLN A 274 15.05 -6.19 24.24
CA GLN A 274 14.43 -5.21 25.12
C GLN A 274 14.06 -3.93 24.36
N LEU A 275 14.96 -3.43 23.51
CA LEU A 275 14.67 -2.26 22.69
C LEU A 275 13.56 -2.54 21.66
N LYS A 276 13.52 -3.76 21.09
CA LYS A 276 12.41 -4.21 20.25
C LYS A 276 11.07 -4.11 21.00
N ALA A 277 10.98 -4.68 22.20
CA ALA A 277 9.76 -4.65 23.00
C ALA A 277 9.33 -3.21 23.33
N GLN A 278 10.27 -2.31 23.64
CA GLN A 278 9.98 -0.89 23.87
C GLN A 278 9.44 -0.18 22.61
N MET A 279 9.98 -0.50 21.42
CA MET A 279 9.48 0.05 20.17
C MET A 279 8.07 -0.47 19.85
N GLU A 280 7.80 -1.75 20.11
CA GLU A 280 6.47 -2.37 19.94
C GLU A 280 5.43 -1.73 20.88
N GLU A 281 5.74 -1.61 22.17
CA GLU A 281 4.85 -0.98 23.17
C GLU A 281 4.57 0.49 22.83
N LYS A 282 5.59 1.25 22.44
CA LYS A 282 5.41 2.65 22.04
C LYS A 282 4.50 2.77 20.83
N ARG A 283 4.61 1.85 19.87
CA ARG A 283 3.76 1.84 18.67
C ARG A 283 2.32 1.46 19.01
N GLU A 284 2.12 0.45 19.84
CA GLU A 284 0.79 0.06 20.31
C GLU A 284 0.06 1.25 20.97
N LYS A 285 0.75 1.96 21.87
CA LYS A 285 0.25 3.20 22.48
C LYS A 285 -0.11 4.27 21.45
N GLN A 286 0.72 4.45 20.42
CA GLN A 286 0.45 5.41 19.34
C GLN A 286 -0.77 5.01 18.50
N LEU A 287 -0.95 3.71 18.24
CA LEU A 287 -2.10 3.19 17.51
C LEU A 287 -3.40 3.34 18.32
N ASP A 288 -3.36 3.04 19.61
CA ASP A 288 -4.50 3.23 20.52
C ASP A 288 -4.88 4.70 20.64
N GLU A 289 -3.89 5.60 20.74
CA GLU A 289 -4.12 7.04 20.78
C GLU A 289 -4.72 7.55 19.46
N ALA A 290 -4.21 7.09 18.31
CA ALA A 290 -4.75 7.42 17.00
C ALA A 290 -6.19 6.92 16.84
N ALA A 291 -6.48 5.68 17.22
CA ALA A 291 -7.83 5.12 17.16
C ALA A 291 -8.80 5.86 18.10
N ARG A 292 -8.32 6.34 19.26
CA ARG A 292 -9.12 7.16 20.17
C ARG A 292 -9.44 8.53 19.56
N LEU A 293 -8.46 9.17 18.91
CA LEU A 293 -8.67 10.44 18.22
C LEU A 293 -9.65 10.28 17.06
N GLU A 294 -9.50 9.24 16.24
CA GLU A 294 -10.43 8.95 15.14
C GLU A 294 -11.87 8.75 15.62
N ARG A 295 -12.05 8.04 16.75
CA ARG A 295 -13.39 7.89 17.37
C ARG A 295 -13.96 9.24 17.83
N GLN A 296 -13.14 10.09 18.47
CA GLN A 296 -13.57 11.41 18.91
C GLN A 296 -13.96 12.31 17.73
N GLU A 297 -13.17 12.31 16.66
CA GLU A 297 -13.47 13.05 15.44
C GLU A 297 -14.78 12.56 14.79
N LYS A 298 -14.99 11.23 14.74
CA LYS A 298 -16.23 10.64 14.21
C LYS A 298 -17.46 10.99 15.06
N GLU A 299 -17.33 10.95 16.38
CA GLU A 299 -18.41 11.34 17.32
C GLU A 299 -18.73 12.84 17.20
N GLU A 300 -17.72 13.69 17.09
CA GLU A 300 -17.91 15.13 16.90
C GLU A 300 -18.57 15.44 15.55
N ALA A 301 -18.11 14.79 14.48
CA ALA A 301 -18.72 14.93 13.15
C ALA A 301 -20.19 14.50 13.17
N ALA A 302 -20.52 13.36 13.77
CA ALA A 302 -21.90 12.90 13.92
C ALA A 302 -22.77 13.88 14.74
N ARG A 303 -22.21 14.47 15.80
CA ARG A 303 -22.91 15.49 16.61
C ARG A 303 -23.19 16.76 15.82
N LEU A 304 -22.22 17.26 15.06
CA LEU A 304 -22.39 18.45 14.22
C LEU A 304 -23.41 18.20 13.11
N GLU A 305 -23.40 17.02 12.51
CA GLU A 305 -24.38 16.62 11.51
C GLU A 305 -25.80 16.59 12.09
N ARG A 306 -25.99 15.99 13.28
CA ARG A 306 -27.28 15.98 13.98
C ARG A 306 -27.79 17.40 14.25
N GLN A 307 -26.93 18.28 14.77
CA GLN A 307 -27.30 19.68 15.03
C GLN A 307 -27.69 20.42 13.74
N ALA A 308 -26.96 20.19 12.63
CA ALA A 308 -27.28 20.79 11.34
C ALA A 308 -28.65 20.32 10.82
N ARG A 309 -28.99 19.03 11.00
CA ARG A 309 -30.28 18.47 10.62
C ARG A 309 -31.43 19.03 11.47
N GLU A 310 -31.28 19.07 12.78
CA GLU A 310 -32.27 19.65 13.70
C GLU A 310 -32.51 21.14 13.39
N ALA A 311 -31.45 21.92 13.13
CA ALA A 311 -31.57 23.32 12.75
C ALA A 311 -32.29 23.51 11.39
N LYS A 312 -32.08 22.61 10.42
CA LYS A 312 -32.80 22.62 9.14
C LYS A 312 -34.29 22.32 9.35
N ALA A 313 -34.60 21.33 10.19
CA ALA A 313 -35.98 20.96 10.54
C ALA A 313 -36.71 22.12 11.23
N GLN A 314 -36.06 22.81 12.17
CA GLN A 314 -36.62 23.99 12.84
C GLN A 314 -36.90 25.14 11.87
N LYS A 315 -35.99 25.41 10.92
CA LYS A 315 -36.21 26.43 9.87
C LYS A 315 -37.39 26.09 8.97
N LEU A 316 -37.59 24.82 8.65
CA LEU A 316 -38.73 24.35 7.85
C LEU A 316 -40.03 24.49 8.65
N ALA A 317 -40.01 24.11 9.93
CA ALA A 317 -41.17 24.24 10.81
C ALA A 317 -41.63 25.69 10.96
N ALA A 318 -40.70 26.64 11.03
CA ALA A 318 -41.00 28.08 11.11
C ALA A 318 -41.71 28.65 9.87
N GLN A 319 -41.71 27.95 8.73
CA GLN A 319 -42.45 28.36 7.53
C GLN A 319 -43.96 28.10 7.64
N PHE A 320 -44.36 27.27 8.61
CA PHE A 320 -45.76 26.92 8.85
C PHE A 320 -46.21 27.52 10.19
N GLY A 321 -47.37 28.19 10.22
CA GLY A 321 -47.98 28.61 11.48
C GLY A 321 -48.38 27.42 12.36
N PRO A 322 -48.54 27.60 13.68
CA PRO A 322 -49.01 26.54 14.57
C PRO A 322 -50.41 26.08 14.15
N GLY A 323 -50.53 24.81 13.73
CA GLY A 323 -51.77 24.21 13.26
C GLY A 323 -52.15 24.56 11.80
N GLU A 324 -51.27 25.26 11.08
CA GLU A 324 -51.45 25.52 9.64
C GLU A 324 -50.81 24.42 8.79
N GLY A 325 -51.44 24.15 7.65
CA GLY A 325 -50.96 23.18 6.65
C GLY A 325 -52.05 22.20 6.23
N THR A 326 -51.77 21.54 5.12
CA THR A 326 -52.60 20.52 4.50
C THR A 326 -51.84 19.20 4.42
N LEU A 327 -52.54 18.12 4.10
CA LEU A 327 -51.90 16.83 3.90
C LEU A 327 -50.89 16.85 2.73
N LYS A 328 -51.07 17.74 1.73
CA LYS A 328 -50.05 17.97 0.68
C LYS A 328 -48.70 18.43 1.23
N ASP A 329 -48.71 19.13 2.36
CA ASP A 329 -47.50 19.66 2.97
C ASP A 329 -46.67 18.59 3.69
N VAL A 330 -47.16 17.34 3.81
CA VAL A 330 -46.37 16.23 4.37
C VAL A 330 -45.45 15.57 3.34
N VAL A 331 -45.63 15.88 2.05
CA VAL A 331 -44.82 15.31 0.96
C VAL A 331 -43.38 15.78 1.07
N GLY A 332 -42.43 14.85 1.03
CA GLY A 332 -41.01 15.18 1.15
C GLY A 332 -40.13 14.06 1.65
N GLU A 333 -38.86 14.40 1.90
CA GLU A 333 -37.93 13.53 2.62
C GLU A 333 -38.08 13.77 4.12
N TRP A 334 -38.08 12.68 4.87
CA TRP A 334 -38.23 12.64 6.31
C TRP A 334 -37.03 11.90 6.90
N HIS A 335 -36.49 12.48 7.97
CA HIS A 335 -35.55 11.81 8.83
C HIS A 335 -36.31 11.27 10.03
N VAL A 336 -36.17 9.98 10.28
CA VAL A 336 -36.98 9.25 11.25
C VAL A 336 -36.06 8.56 12.24
N GLN A 337 -36.46 8.52 13.50
CA GLN A 337 -35.71 7.93 14.60
C GLN A 337 -36.55 6.85 15.28
N SER A 338 -35.94 5.71 15.58
CA SER A 338 -36.52 4.61 16.35
C SER A 338 -35.47 4.01 17.27
N HIS A 339 -35.63 4.23 18.58
CA HIS A 339 -34.76 3.63 19.60
C HIS A 339 -34.87 2.10 19.64
N ALA A 340 -36.04 1.56 19.31
CA ALA A 340 -36.27 0.11 19.28
C ALA A 340 -35.35 -0.62 18.28
N ILE A 341 -34.98 0.03 17.16
CA ILE A 341 -34.02 -0.52 16.19
C ILE A 341 -32.64 -0.63 16.84
N SER A 342 -32.14 0.45 17.44
CA SER A 342 -30.79 0.45 18.03
C SER A 342 -30.68 -0.48 19.25
N ASP A 343 -31.76 -0.68 20.00
CA ASP A 343 -31.76 -1.57 21.16
C ASP A 343 -31.62 -3.03 20.75
N GLN A 344 -32.26 -3.43 19.64
CA GLN A 344 -32.22 -4.79 19.12
C GLN A 344 -31.05 -5.02 18.15
N TRP A 345 -30.65 -4.00 17.38
CA TRP A 345 -29.53 -4.04 16.43
C TRP A 345 -28.67 -2.77 16.50
N PRO A 346 -27.71 -2.71 17.44
CA PRO A 346 -26.87 -1.53 17.66
C PRO A 346 -26.08 -1.06 16.42
N GLN A 347 -25.81 -1.96 15.47
CA GLN A 347 -25.05 -1.65 14.26
C GLN A 347 -25.81 -0.78 13.25
N PHE A 348 -27.14 -0.69 13.29
CA PHE A 348 -27.93 0.13 12.35
C PHE A 348 -28.26 1.52 12.90
N GLY A 349 -27.94 1.79 14.17
CA GLY A 349 -28.24 3.07 14.81
C GLY A 349 -29.73 3.29 15.05
N THR A 350 -30.10 4.55 15.35
CA THR A 350 -31.50 4.94 15.61
C THR A 350 -32.19 5.55 14.41
N ASP A 351 -31.43 5.98 13.40
CA ASP A 351 -31.88 6.92 12.39
C ASP A 351 -32.13 6.21 11.05
N PHE A 352 -33.20 6.59 10.36
CA PHE A 352 -33.53 6.10 9.02
C PHE A 352 -34.20 7.16 8.15
N GLU A 353 -34.17 6.93 6.84
CA GLU A 353 -34.80 7.82 5.86
C GLU A 353 -36.18 7.30 5.46
N MET A 354 -37.13 8.21 5.28
CA MET A 354 -38.46 7.93 4.74
C MET A 354 -38.84 9.01 3.71
N CYS A 355 -39.33 8.64 2.54
CA CYS A 355 -39.77 9.57 1.50
C CYS A 355 -41.29 9.46 1.34
N ILE A 356 -42.04 10.49 1.73
CA ILE A 356 -43.52 10.50 1.64
C ILE A 356 -43.98 11.23 0.38
N TYR A 357 -44.93 10.66 -0.34
CA TYR A 357 -45.52 11.24 -1.56
C TYR A 357 -46.96 10.79 -1.79
N PHE A 358 -47.66 11.45 -2.70
CA PHE A 358 -48.97 11.01 -3.21
C PHE A 358 -48.80 10.25 -4.52
N HIS A 359 -49.60 9.20 -4.71
CA HIS A 359 -49.65 8.42 -5.94
C HIS A 359 -51.08 7.94 -6.24
N ASN A 360 -51.44 7.92 -7.52
CA ASN A 360 -52.72 7.40 -8.00
C ASN A 360 -52.50 6.00 -8.60
N MET A 361 -53.21 5.00 -8.06
CA MET A 361 -53.11 3.61 -8.52
C MET A 361 -53.63 3.39 -9.94
N GLU A 362 -54.43 4.31 -10.49
CA GLU A 362 -55.00 4.17 -11.83
C GLU A 362 -53.93 4.21 -12.93
N ASN A 363 -52.78 4.85 -12.68
CA ASN A 363 -51.71 4.97 -13.68
C ASN A 363 -50.89 3.67 -13.87
N ASP A 364 -51.00 2.69 -12.98
CA ASP A 364 -50.17 1.48 -13.01
C ASP A 364 -50.87 0.27 -13.68
N CYS A 365 -52.09 0.45 -14.20
CA CYS A 365 -52.94 -0.63 -14.74
C CYS A 365 -52.56 -1.08 -16.17
N ASP A 366 -51.70 -0.36 -16.89
CA ASP A 366 -51.63 -0.43 -18.36
C ASP A 366 -50.56 -1.40 -18.93
N HIS A 367 -49.91 -2.23 -18.10
CA HIS A 367 -48.75 -3.05 -18.53
C HIS A 367 -48.83 -4.56 -18.27
N SER A 368 -50.01 -5.16 -18.18
CA SER A 368 -50.14 -6.63 -18.13
C SER A 368 -51.20 -7.20 -19.06
N ASP A 369 -51.12 -6.88 -20.36
CA ASP A 369 -52.02 -7.43 -21.38
C ASP A 369 -51.54 -8.75 -22.04
N GLU A 370 -50.41 -9.34 -21.63
CA GLU A 370 -49.92 -10.56 -22.29
C GLU A 370 -50.47 -11.90 -21.78
N GLU A 371 -51.36 -11.95 -20.77
CA GLU A 371 -51.85 -13.26 -20.27
C GLU A 371 -53.36 -13.33 -19.91
N ARG A 372 -54.22 -12.49 -20.50
CA ARG A 372 -55.68 -12.57 -20.32
C ARG A 372 -56.44 -13.01 -21.57
N SER A 373 -56.11 -14.19 -22.07
CA SER A 373 -56.92 -14.92 -23.06
C SER A 373 -57.28 -16.28 -22.47
N TYR A 374 -58.45 -16.38 -21.82
CA TYR A 374 -59.38 -17.52 -21.83
C TYR A 374 -60.44 -17.26 -20.72
N TYR A 375 -61.72 -17.39 -21.08
CA TYR A 375 -62.94 -16.99 -20.33
C TYR A 375 -63.38 -15.53 -20.53
N SER A 376 -64.00 -15.30 -21.70
CA SER A 376 -65.03 -14.26 -21.87
C SER A 376 -66.37 -14.82 -21.39
N GLY A 377 -67.01 -14.09 -20.49
CA GLY A 377 -68.35 -14.34 -19.96
C GLY A 377 -68.98 -13.01 -19.55
N SER A 378 -69.56 -12.36 -20.55
CA SER A 378 -70.62 -11.33 -20.58
C SER A 378 -71.19 -10.72 -19.29
N ASP A 379 -71.37 -9.40 -19.40
CA ASP A 379 -72.39 -8.53 -18.79
C ASP A 379 -72.08 -7.83 -17.45
N ALA A 380 -71.73 -6.54 -17.52
CA ALA A 380 -72.56 -5.44 -17.00
C ALA A 380 -71.84 -4.09 -17.16
N ASN A 381 -72.47 -3.19 -17.92
CA ASN A 381 -72.14 -1.76 -17.96
C ASN A 381 -72.40 -1.12 -16.59
N GLY A 382 -71.36 -0.55 -16.01
CA GLY A 382 -71.43 0.33 -14.85
C GLY A 382 -70.17 1.18 -14.80
N SER A 383 -70.12 2.24 -15.60
CA SER A 383 -69.11 3.29 -15.49
C SER A 383 -69.39 4.10 -14.22
N ALA A 384 -68.88 3.62 -13.09
CA ALA A 384 -68.70 4.46 -11.93
C ALA A 384 -67.60 5.47 -12.26
N GLU A 385 -67.95 6.76 -12.31
CA GLU A 385 -66.99 7.85 -12.17
C GLU A 385 -66.23 7.62 -10.85
N PHE A 386 -65.07 6.97 -10.94
CA PHE A 386 -64.14 6.87 -9.82
C PHE A 386 -63.38 8.19 -9.77
N ASP A 387 -63.67 8.94 -8.71
CA ASP A 387 -63.02 10.19 -8.37
C ASP A 387 -61.53 9.90 -8.11
N GLY A 388 -60.61 10.58 -8.80
CA GLY A 388 -59.17 10.33 -8.80
C GLY A 388 -58.53 10.45 -7.41
N THR A 389 -58.62 9.39 -6.62
CA THR A 389 -58.25 9.39 -5.21
C THR A 389 -56.79 9.01 -5.03
N GLU A 390 -55.94 10.02 -4.86
CA GLU A 390 -54.54 9.83 -4.48
C GLU A 390 -54.41 9.19 -3.09
N LEU A 391 -53.53 8.20 -2.95
CA LEU A 391 -53.14 7.61 -1.68
C LEU A 391 -51.83 8.22 -1.20
N ILE A 392 -51.59 8.21 0.12
CA ILE A 392 -50.25 8.48 0.68
C ILE A 392 -49.42 7.22 0.54
N TRP A 393 -48.21 7.39 0.01
CA TRP A 393 -47.18 6.39 -0.10
C TRP A 393 -45.91 6.86 0.60
N ALA A 394 -45.10 5.92 1.05
CA ALA A 394 -43.73 6.24 1.42
C ALA A 394 -42.74 5.10 1.12
N ASN A 395 -41.55 5.46 0.67
CA ASN A 395 -40.39 4.57 0.70
C ASN A 395 -39.68 4.74 2.04
N PHE A 396 -39.16 3.66 2.63
CA PHE A 396 -38.37 3.72 3.87
C PHE A 396 -37.14 2.82 3.81
N GLU A 397 -36.08 3.20 4.54
CA GLU A 397 -34.83 2.43 4.65
C GLU A 397 -34.33 2.42 6.11
N MET A 398 -34.84 1.49 6.91
CA MET A 398 -34.58 1.33 8.36
C MET A 398 -33.27 0.62 8.71
N GLY A 399 -32.37 0.43 7.73
CA GLY A 399 -31.13 -0.32 7.92
C GLY A 399 -31.32 -1.83 7.96
N ILE A 400 -32.24 -2.36 8.78
CA ILE A 400 -32.63 -3.78 8.81
C ILE A 400 -33.67 -4.14 7.75
N LEU A 401 -34.51 -3.17 7.39
CA LEU A 401 -35.65 -3.33 6.50
C LEU A 401 -35.68 -2.14 5.54
N SER A 402 -35.96 -2.38 4.28
CA SER A 402 -36.30 -1.34 3.32
C SER A 402 -37.55 -1.71 2.55
N GLY A 403 -38.33 -0.73 2.13
CA GLY A 403 -39.58 -1.04 1.45
C GLY A 403 -40.46 0.15 1.15
N VAL A 404 -41.70 -0.19 0.82
CA VAL A 404 -42.76 0.74 0.46
C VAL A 404 -43.93 0.53 1.42
N LEU A 405 -44.51 1.63 1.89
CA LEU A 405 -45.75 1.64 2.63
C LEU A 405 -46.79 2.49 1.92
N HIS A 406 -48.07 2.17 2.09
CA HIS A 406 -49.17 3.00 1.64
C HIS A 406 -50.29 3.05 2.67
N ALA A 407 -51.00 4.17 2.72
CA ALA A 407 -52.16 4.33 3.60
C ALA A 407 -53.29 3.38 3.18
N ASN A 408 -53.99 2.81 4.17
CA ASN A 408 -55.13 1.90 3.93
C ASN A 408 -56.44 2.64 3.63
N LYS A 409 -56.44 3.97 3.78
CA LYS A 409 -57.61 4.81 3.60
C LYS A 409 -57.31 5.89 2.56
N HIS A 410 -58.24 6.10 1.65
CA HIS A 410 -58.22 7.26 0.76
C HIS A 410 -58.30 8.53 1.60
N LEU A 411 -57.30 9.40 1.44
CA LEU A 411 -57.23 10.67 2.13
C LEU A 411 -57.30 11.78 1.08
N LEU A 412 -58.24 12.71 1.27
CA LEU A 412 -58.35 13.86 0.38
C LEU A 412 -57.14 14.79 0.61
N PRO A 413 -56.31 15.06 -0.41
CA PRO A 413 -55.07 15.84 -0.23
C PRO A 413 -55.29 17.26 0.31
N ILE A 414 -56.50 17.82 0.12
CA ILE A 414 -56.89 19.19 0.49
C ILE A 414 -57.48 19.24 1.93
N ALA A 415 -57.66 18.09 2.59
CA ALA A 415 -58.18 18.06 3.95
C ALA A 415 -57.16 18.60 4.97
N SER A 416 -57.69 19.18 6.06
CA SER A 416 -56.91 19.43 7.27
C SER A 416 -56.27 18.14 7.78
N PHE A 417 -55.15 18.25 8.50
CA PHE A 417 -54.48 17.09 9.09
C PHE A 417 -55.47 16.17 9.80
N PRO A 418 -55.43 14.85 9.56
CA PRO A 418 -56.27 13.92 10.29
C PRO A 418 -55.93 14.00 11.78
N CYS A 419 -56.97 14.12 12.61
CA CYS A 419 -56.84 14.24 14.07
C CYS A 419 -56.38 12.93 14.76
N GLY A 420 -56.11 11.87 14.00
CA GLY A 420 -55.73 10.57 14.55
C GLY A 420 -54.81 9.75 13.64
N PRO A 421 -54.36 8.59 14.12
CA PRO A 421 -53.41 7.74 13.40
C PRO A 421 -53.96 7.25 12.07
N ILE A 422 -53.14 7.34 11.03
CA ILE A 422 -53.43 6.82 9.69
C ILE A 422 -52.88 5.39 9.63
N PRO A 423 -53.74 4.37 9.49
CA PRO A 423 -53.27 3.00 9.30
C PRO A 423 -52.64 2.84 7.92
N PHE A 424 -51.51 2.14 7.87
CA PHE A 424 -50.83 1.78 6.62
C PHE A 424 -50.50 0.28 6.59
N ALA A 425 -50.35 -0.24 5.38
CA ALA A 425 -49.70 -1.51 5.12
C ALA A 425 -48.32 -1.24 4.50
N TRP A 426 -47.36 -2.13 4.73
CA TRP A 426 -46.04 -2.04 4.15
C TRP A 426 -45.59 -3.36 3.50
N ARG A 427 -44.66 -3.26 2.56
CA ARG A 427 -43.96 -4.40 1.96
C ARG A 427 -42.50 -4.03 1.83
N GLY A 428 -41.61 -4.98 2.09
CA GLY A 428 -40.19 -4.68 2.13
C GLY A 428 -39.30 -5.90 2.03
N ARG A 429 -38.00 -5.64 2.14
CA ARG A 429 -36.95 -6.63 2.18
C ARG A 429 -36.11 -6.44 3.43
N GLU A 430 -35.61 -7.53 4.00
CA GLU A 430 -34.52 -7.41 4.97
C GLU A 430 -33.20 -7.03 4.26
N SER A 431 -32.38 -6.23 4.90
CA SER A 431 -31.12 -5.75 4.33
C SER A 431 -29.96 -6.75 4.44
N GLY A 432 -30.13 -7.85 5.17
CA GLY A 432 -29.12 -8.91 5.30
C GLY A 432 -29.07 -9.82 4.08
N GLU A 433 -30.05 -10.69 3.93
CA GLU A 433 -30.17 -11.66 2.85
C GLU A 433 -31.11 -11.22 1.70
N GLY A 434 -31.65 -10.00 1.77
CA GLY A 434 -32.55 -9.47 0.74
C GLY A 434 -33.90 -10.19 0.65
N GLN A 435 -34.30 -10.94 1.69
CA GLN A 435 -35.56 -11.68 1.69
C GLN A 435 -36.74 -10.72 1.71
N ILE A 436 -37.73 -10.96 0.84
CA ILE A 436 -39.00 -10.23 0.87
C ILE A 436 -39.77 -10.64 2.13
N GLU A 437 -40.20 -9.65 2.91
CA GLU A 437 -41.09 -9.87 4.05
C GLU A 437 -42.53 -9.99 3.54
N VAL A 438 -43.13 -11.17 3.73
CA VAL A 438 -44.52 -11.40 3.35
C VAL A 438 -45.41 -11.48 4.58
N ASP A 439 -46.48 -10.69 4.57
CA ASP A 439 -47.57 -10.80 5.52
C ASP A 439 -48.37 -12.09 5.26
N THR A 440 -48.14 -13.11 6.09
CA THR A 440 -48.75 -14.43 5.93
C THR A 440 -50.07 -14.57 6.67
N ASP A 441 -50.33 -13.74 7.68
CA ASP A 441 -51.48 -13.86 8.58
C ASP A 441 -52.37 -12.61 8.65
N GLY A 442 -52.02 -11.55 7.93
CA GLY A 442 -52.77 -10.29 7.95
C GLY A 442 -52.50 -9.45 9.20
N THR A 443 -51.55 -9.88 10.05
CA THR A 443 -51.27 -9.24 11.34
C THR A 443 -49.89 -8.59 11.39
N ASN A 444 -49.02 -8.96 10.46
CA ASN A 444 -47.70 -8.39 10.29
C ASN A 444 -47.70 -7.41 9.12
N ASN A 445 -46.63 -6.64 8.97
CA ASN A 445 -46.48 -5.64 7.92
C ASN A 445 -47.54 -4.52 7.89
N ILE A 446 -48.04 -4.15 9.06
CA ILE A 446 -48.98 -3.06 9.25
C ILE A 446 -48.39 -2.01 10.18
N GLY A 447 -48.95 -0.81 10.16
CA GLY A 447 -48.51 0.23 11.07
C GLY A 447 -49.46 1.41 11.13
N THR A 448 -49.06 2.40 11.91
CA THR A 448 -49.77 3.67 12.01
C THR A 448 -48.81 4.83 11.91
N VAL A 449 -49.23 5.90 11.24
CA VAL A 449 -48.50 7.17 11.19
C VAL A 449 -49.44 8.30 11.59
N THR A 450 -49.00 9.17 12.49
CA THR A 450 -49.72 10.38 12.90
C THR A 450 -48.88 11.59 12.55
N PHE A 451 -49.42 12.46 11.71
CA PHE A 451 -48.80 13.74 11.41
C PHE A 451 -49.16 14.73 12.53
N LEU A 452 -48.16 15.19 13.27
CA LEU A 452 -48.32 16.23 14.29
C LEU A 452 -48.36 17.64 13.67
N GLY A 453 -47.95 17.73 12.41
CA GLY A 453 -48.00 18.92 11.57
C GLY A 453 -47.33 18.64 10.21
N PRO A 454 -47.06 19.68 9.39
CA PRO A 454 -46.43 19.52 8.08
C PRO A 454 -44.97 19.04 8.16
N THR A 455 -44.34 19.16 9.32
CA THR A 455 -42.90 18.92 9.50
C THR A 455 -42.57 17.90 10.58
N GLN A 456 -43.58 17.35 11.27
CA GLN A 456 -43.40 16.38 12.36
C GLN A 456 -44.39 15.23 12.24
N LEU A 457 -43.91 14.02 12.51
CA LEU A 457 -44.72 12.81 12.56
C LEU A 457 -44.24 11.88 13.66
N ASN A 458 -45.13 10.99 14.08
CA ASN A 458 -44.76 9.80 14.84
C ASN A 458 -45.54 8.59 14.30
N GLY A 459 -45.12 7.40 14.68
CA GLY A 459 -45.79 6.19 14.22
C GLY A 459 -45.27 4.93 14.87
N GLU A 460 -45.85 3.82 14.43
CA GLU A 460 -45.48 2.48 14.82
C GLU A 460 -45.53 1.59 13.59
N LEU A 461 -44.45 0.84 13.34
CA LEU A 461 -44.34 -0.14 12.26
C LEU A 461 -44.23 -1.53 12.89
N LYS A 462 -45.12 -2.45 12.53
CA LYS A 462 -45.11 -3.83 13.01
C LYS A 462 -44.48 -4.73 11.97
N SER A 463 -43.60 -5.62 12.43
CA SER A 463 -42.84 -6.55 11.61
C SER A 463 -42.65 -7.88 12.33
N THR A 464 -42.28 -8.91 11.58
CA THR A 464 -41.75 -10.18 12.08
C THR A 464 -40.53 -9.98 12.98
N PHE A 465 -39.80 -8.88 12.81
CA PHE A 465 -38.65 -8.49 13.63
C PHE A 465 -39.04 -7.72 14.91
N GLY A 466 -40.30 -7.33 15.08
CA GLY A 466 -40.80 -6.60 16.26
C GLY A 466 -41.58 -5.34 15.92
N ASP A 467 -42.02 -4.64 16.97
CA ASP A 467 -42.78 -3.40 16.89
C ASP A 467 -41.85 -2.19 17.03
N PHE A 468 -41.80 -1.35 16.01
CA PHE A 468 -40.92 -0.20 15.90
C PHE A 468 -41.68 1.09 16.07
N LYS A 469 -41.60 1.70 17.25
CA LYS A 469 -42.08 3.07 17.45
C LYS A 469 -41.09 4.05 16.89
N PHE A 470 -41.57 5.01 16.10
CA PHE A 470 -40.73 5.99 15.46
C PHE A 470 -41.27 7.41 15.57
N GLU A 471 -40.37 8.38 15.53
CA GLU A 471 -40.65 9.81 15.43
C GLU A 471 -39.83 10.39 14.29
N GLY A 472 -40.36 11.39 13.59
CA GLY A 472 -39.68 11.91 12.41
C GLY A 472 -39.93 13.38 12.17
N TYR A 473 -38.97 14.00 11.52
CA TYR A 473 -39.03 15.38 11.09
C TYR A 473 -38.73 15.50 9.60
N LYS A 474 -39.39 16.48 8.97
CA LYS A 474 -39.26 16.70 7.54
C LYS A 474 -37.91 17.35 7.21
N ALA A 475 -37.11 16.67 6.40
CA ALA A 475 -35.78 17.08 5.97
C ALA A 475 -35.79 17.88 4.66
N SER A 476 -36.76 17.61 3.78
CA SER A 476 -36.92 18.28 2.47
C SER A 476 -38.39 18.28 2.06
N SER A 477 -38.84 19.29 1.31
CA SER A 477 -40.17 19.33 0.70
C SER A 477 -40.26 18.55 -0.61
N ALA A 478 -39.13 18.16 -1.20
CA ALA A 478 -39.08 17.34 -2.41
C ALA A 478 -38.70 15.91 -2.03
N PRO A 479 -39.54 14.89 -2.30
CA PRO A 479 -39.19 13.50 -2.08
C PRO A 479 -38.14 13.06 -3.12
N ARG A 480 -37.05 12.44 -2.67
CA ARG A 480 -35.96 11.97 -3.56
C ARG A 480 -36.38 10.82 -4.45
N ASN A 481 -37.11 9.89 -3.85
CA ASN A 481 -37.49 8.63 -4.45
C ASN A 481 -39.01 8.48 -4.34
N LYS A 482 -39.62 8.07 -5.44
CA LYS A 482 -41.00 7.66 -5.53
C LYS A 482 -40.98 6.35 -6.31
N ALA A 483 -41.16 5.24 -5.61
CA ALA A 483 -41.14 3.94 -6.25
C ALA A 483 -42.39 3.12 -5.86
N PRO A 484 -43.61 3.60 -6.21
CA PRO A 484 -44.84 2.84 -5.97
C PRO A 484 -44.83 1.48 -6.66
N GLU A 485 -44.15 1.34 -7.79
CA GLU A 485 -44.02 0.10 -8.55
C GLU A 485 -43.29 -1.02 -7.79
N GLU A 486 -42.39 -0.67 -6.86
CA GLU A 486 -41.70 -1.66 -6.02
C GLU A 486 -42.69 -2.49 -5.19
N TRP A 487 -43.82 -1.90 -4.80
CA TRP A 487 -44.87 -2.58 -4.04
C TRP A 487 -45.38 -3.85 -4.72
N HIS A 488 -45.57 -3.79 -6.04
CA HIS A 488 -46.02 -4.92 -6.85
C HIS A 488 -44.91 -5.97 -7.01
N GLY A 489 -43.64 -5.53 -6.99
CA GLY A 489 -42.47 -6.41 -6.98
C GLY A 489 -42.22 -7.12 -5.64
N LEU A 490 -42.93 -6.74 -4.58
CA LEU A 490 -42.75 -7.27 -3.22
C LEU A 490 -43.92 -8.17 -2.79
N ASP A 491 -44.44 -8.99 -3.70
CA ASP A 491 -45.57 -9.88 -3.44
C ASP A 491 -45.15 -11.34 -3.10
N TYR A 492 -46.12 -12.14 -2.65
CA TYR A 492 -45.90 -13.55 -2.30
C TYR A 492 -45.41 -14.38 -3.50
N ARG A 493 -45.86 -14.06 -4.72
CA ARG A 493 -45.45 -14.77 -5.94
C ARG A 493 -43.96 -14.57 -6.19
N ARG A 494 -43.47 -13.33 -6.05
CA ARG A 494 -42.06 -12.99 -6.17
C ARG A 494 -41.24 -13.60 -5.05
N TRP A 495 -41.70 -13.50 -3.81
CA TRP A 495 -41.04 -14.15 -2.67
C TRP A 495 -40.90 -15.67 -2.90
N ASN A 496 -41.97 -16.35 -3.34
CA ASN A 496 -41.92 -17.79 -3.56
C ASN A 496 -40.98 -18.16 -4.71
N LYS A 497 -40.94 -17.35 -5.78
CA LYS A 497 -39.97 -17.52 -6.87
C LYS A 497 -38.53 -17.36 -6.35
N GLU A 498 -38.22 -16.28 -5.64
CA GLU A 498 -36.88 -16.01 -5.10
C GLU A 498 -36.46 -17.07 -4.09
N ARG A 499 -37.38 -17.52 -3.23
CA ARG A 499 -37.14 -18.59 -2.25
C ARG A 499 -36.77 -19.90 -2.92
N VAL A 500 -37.50 -20.32 -3.97
CA VAL A 500 -37.21 -21.58 -4.70
C VAL A 500 -35.90 -21.47 -5.48
N SER A 501 -35.65 -20.32 -6.11
CA SER A 501 -34.41 -20.09 -6.88
C SER A 501 -33.13 -20.10 -6.05
N ARG A 502 -33.19 -19.96 -4.72
CA ARG A 502 -32.00 -20.06 -3.85
C ARG A 502 -31.46 -21.48 -3.69
N TRP A 503 -32.25 -22.51 -4.03
CA TRP A 503 -31.90 -23.93 -3.84
C TRP A 503 -31.55 -24.66 -5.14
N HIS A 504 -31.48 -23.94 -6.26
CA HIS A 504 -31.12 -24.44 -7.59
C HIS A 504 -29.91 -23.68 -8.12
#